data_AF-A0A090G7T7-F1
#
_entry.id   AF-A0A090G7T7-F1
#
_cell.length_a   1.000
_cell.length_b   1.000
_cell.length_c   1.000
_cell.angle_alpha   90.00
_cell.angle_beta   90.00
_cell.angle_gamma   90.00
#
_symmetry.space_group_name_H-M   'P 1'
#
loop_
_entity.id
_entity.type
_entity.pdbx_description
1 polymer ?
#
loop_
_entity_poly.entity_id
_entity_poly.type
_entity_poly.pdbx_seq_one_letter_code
_entity_poly.pdbx_strand_id
1 'polypeptide(L)'
;MPEWTFLPLDYEPPTSGRDLFVHSVDTFAAESLERRKRALDPQCWQFFKKMLLNIAWHLGSDAIPVFIDFNGDRRRMDQDWINQALAEPSFLSAPENGPDGYVTHVSIAPKATPTAPAAPNDMTTLWKRIYETASKEHPELAMKPPGSKGPGSTWVIFKADLPPKITIDWKIGKAAVDLSFWPGAPAMPSADLDLSALAQATSTKPSVQTLGMTKVITVPVSAPGPTPAQLGEQKVKEALQVASALYKFYCENRGILKIDRE
;
A
#
# COMPACT_ATOMS: atom_id res chain seq x y z
N MET A 1 -20.25 -19.36 13.20
CA MET A 1 -19.38 -19.35 12.00
C MET A 1 -18.46 -18.15 12.10
N PRO A 2 -17.21 -18.23 11.66
CA PRO A 2 -16.29 -17.11 11.73
C PRO A 2 -16.80 -15.92 10.91
N GLU A 3 -16.57 -14.71 11.42
CA GLU A 3 -16.83 -13.47 10.70
C GLU A 3 -15.74 -13.22 9.67
N TRP A 4 -16.13 -12.88 8.45
CA TRP A 4 -15.22 -12.67 7.31
C TRP A 4 -15.00 -11.19 7.08
N THR A 5 -13.74 -10.75 7.10
CA THR A 5 -13.40 -9.36 6.78
C THR A 5 -13.14 -9.21 5.30
N PHE A 6 -13.96 -8.39 4.62
CA PHE A 6 -13.75 -8.05 3.22
C PHE A 6 -12.48 -7.21 3.04
N LEU A 7 -11.62 -7.64 2.11
CA LEU A 7 -10.47 -6.89 1.66
C LEU A 7 -10.49 -6.74 0.13
N PRO A 8 -10.37 -5.50 -0.39
CA PRO A 8 -10.29 -5.24 -1.83
C PRO A 8 -8.87 -5.54 -2.35
N LEU A 9 -8.43 -6.76 -2.16
CA LEU A 9 -7.11 -7.28 -2.53
C LEU A 9 -7.31 -8.59 -3.27
N ASP A 10 -6.58 -8.76 -4.37
CA ASP A 10 -6.48 -10.07 -5.02
C ASP A 10 -5.42 -10.89 -4.29
N TYR A 11 -5.79 -12.11 -3.92
CA TYR A 11 -4.85 -13.05 -3.31
C TYR A 11 -4.21 -13.94 -4.37
N GLU A 12 -2.92 -13.70 -4.62
CA GLU A 12 -2.10 -14.58 -5.45
C GLU A 12 -1.31 -15.53 -4.52
N PRO A 13 -1.55 -16.85 -4.57
CA PRO A 13 -0.77 -17.80 -3.78
C PRO A 13 0.70 -17.81 -4.24
N PRO A 14 1.63 -18.17 -3.37
CA PRO A 14 3.04 -18.26 -3.74
C PRO A 14 3.25 -19.29 -4.86
N THR A 15 4.18 -19.02 -5.78
CA THR A 15 4.47 -19.88 -6.95
C THR A 15 5.02 -21.26 -6.58
N SER A 16 5.52 -21.41 -5.36
CA SER A 16 5.97 -22.67 -4.79
C SER A 16 5.70 -22.68 -3.28
N GLY A 17 5.60 -23.89 -2.70
CA GLY A 17 5.37 -24.06 -1.27
C GLY A 17 3.89 -24.24 -0.89
N ARG A 18 3.59 -24.08 0.39
CA ARG A 18 2.22 -24.17 0.93
C ARG A 18 1.52 -22.82 0.84
N ASP A 19 0.21 -22.88 0.64
CA ASP A 19 -0.64 -21.69 0.62
C ASP A 19 -0.60 -20.97 1.98
N LEU A 20 -0.59 -19.63 1.98
CA LEU A 20 -0.60 -18.82 3.19
C LEU A 20 -2.01 -18.65 3.76
N PHE A 21 -2.99 -18.60 2.86
CA PHE A 21 -4.40 -18.43 3.14
C PHE A 21 -5.15 -19.58 2.51
N VAL A 22 -5.69 -20.46 3.36
CA VAL A 22 -6.33 -21.72 2.95
C VAL A 22 -7.85 -21.57 2.90
N HIS A 23 -8.48 -22.33 2.00
CA HIS A 23 -9.93 -22.50 1.94
C HIS A 23 -10.40 -23.34 3.13
N SER A 24 -10.72 -22.69 4.25
CA SER A 24 -11.16 -23.36 5.46
C SER A 24 -12.05 -22.44 6.29
N VAL A 25 -13.10 -23.01 6.86
CA VAL A 25 -13.98 -22.37 7.85
C VAL A 25 -13.63 -22.77 9.29
N ASP A 26 -12.64 -23.66 9.44
CA ASP A 26 -12.27 -24.23 10.73
C ASP A 26 -11.61 -23.15 11.60
N THR A 27 -11.94 -23.17 12.88
CA THR A 27 -11.36 -22.26 13.86
C THR A 27 -10.25 -22.95 14.64
N PHE A 28 -9.36 -22.15 15.23
CA PHE A 28 -8.32 -22.65 16.12
C PHE A 28 -8.17 -21.72 17.32
N ALA A 29 -7.89 -22.30 18.48
CA ALA A 29 -7.68 -21.56 19.72
C ALA A 29 -6.21 -21.10 19.83
N ALA A 30 -5.98 -19.99 20.53
CA ALA A 30 -4.64 -19.45 20.77
C ALA A 30 -3.70 -20.47 21.43
N GLU A 31 -4.20 -21.30 22.33
CA GLU A 31 -3.44 -22.37 23.00
C GLU A 31 -2.99 -23.50 22.07
N SER A 32 -3.62 -23.66 20.91
CA SER A 32 -3.18 -24.62 19.88
C SER A 32 -2.01 -24.11 19.04
N LEU A 33 -1.59 -22.86 19.26
CA LEU A 33 -0.46 -22.26 18.56
C LEU A 33 0.85 -22.61 19.27
N GLU A 34 1.70 -23.38 18.61
CA GLU A 34 3.02 -23.74 19.08
C GLU A 34 4.08 -22.83 18.43
N ARG A 35 5.03 -22.31 19.22
CA ARG A 35 6.20 -21.58 18.69
C ARG A 35 7.15 -22.57 18.00
N ARG A 36 6.84 -22.95 16.77
CA ARG A 36 7.61 -23.94 16.00
C ARG A 36 8.74 -23.27 15.23
N LYS A 37 9.99 -23.60 15.58
CA LYS A 37 11.17 -23.33 14.74
C LYS A 37 11.25 -24.38 13.62
N ARG A 38 10.43 -24.27 12.59
CA ARG A 38 10.65 -24.99 11.34
C ARG A 38 11.43 -24.09 10.38
N ALA A 39 12.43 -24.64 9.71
CA ALA A 39 13.12 -23.93 8.65
C ALA A 39 12.17 -23.79 7.45
N LEU A 40 11.62 -22.59 7.26
CA LEU A 40 10.93 -22.22 6.02
C LEU A 40 11.95 -21.86 4.95
N ASP A 41 11.51 -22.06 3.71
CA ASP A 41 12.09 -21.36 2.59
C ASP A 41 12.05 -19.84 2.85
N PRO A 42 13.20 -19.14 2.85
CA PRO A 42 13.27 -17.71 3.12
C PRO A 42 12.40 -16.87 2.19
N GLN A 43 12.20 -17.30 0.94
CA GLN A 43 11.38 -16.58 -0.03
C GLN A 43 9.89 -16.64 0.36
N CYS A 44 9.37 -17.82 0.71
CA CYS A 44 8.00 -17.95 1.20
C CYS A 44 7.77 -17.16 2.51
N TRP A 45 8.76 -17.10 3.40
CA TRP A 45 8.69 -16.30 4.63
C TRP A 45 8.62 -14.79 4.36
N GLN A 46 9.44 -14.28 3.43
CA GLN A 46 9.37 -12.87 3.02
C GLN A 46 8.04 -12.55 2.33
N PHE A 47 7.51 -13.48 1.55
CA PHE A 47 6.20 -13.35 0.93
C PHE A 47 5.08 -13.23 1.97
N PHE A 48 5.07 -14.11 2.98
CA PHE A 48 4.13 -14.05 4.10
C PHE A 48 4.18 -12.70 4.84
N LYS A 49 5.38 -12.24 5.21
CA LYS A 49 5.56 -10.92 5.86
C LYS A 49 5.01 -9.78 5.02
N LYS A 50 5.34 -9.77 3.73
CA LYS A 50 4.88 -8.74 2.79
C LYS A 50 3.35 -8.74 2.71
N MET A 51 2.73 -9.91 2.64
CA MET A 51 1.27 -10.04 2.58
C MET A 51 0.60 -9.48 3.84
N LEU A 52 1.08 -9.85 5.03
CA LEU A 52 0.55 -9.32 6.28
C LEU A 52 0.71 -7.80 6.40
N LEU A 53 1.87 -7.26 6.01
CA LEU A 53 2.10 -5.81 6.00
C LEU A 53 1.17 -5.08 5.02
N ASN A 54 0.91 -5.67 3.85
CA ASN A 54 -0.03 -5.12 2.88
C ASN A 54 -1.46 -5.11 3.45
N ILE A 55 -1.90 -6.22 4.06
CA ILE A 55 -3.22 -6.30 4.69
C ILE A 55 -3.36 -5.27 5.81
N ALA A 56 -2.38 -5.20 6.72
CA ALA A 56 -2.36 -4.21 7.80
C ALA A 56 -2.45 -2.77 7.26
N TRP A 57 -1.74 -2.47 6.17
CA TRP A 57 -1.81 -1.17 5.51
C TRP A 57 -3.20 -0.85 4.95
N HIS A 58 -3.86 -1.82 4.30
CA HIS A 58 -5.22 -1.65 3.77
C HIS A 58 -6.27 -1.43 4.87
N LEU A 59 -6.10 -2.12 6.00
CA LEU A 59 -6.97 -1.98 7.17
C LEU A 59 -6.67 -0.73 8.01
N GLY A 60 -5.49 -0.14 7.86
CA GLY A 60 -5.01 0.92 8.73
C GLY A 60 -4.79 0.46 10.18
N SER A 61 -4.51 -0.83 10.39
CA SER A 61 -4.41 -1.48 11.69
C SER A 61 -3.35 -2.58 11.65
N ASP A 62 -2.56 -2.72 12.73
CA ASP A 62 -1.61 -3.83 12.89
C ASP A 62 -2.32 -5.13 13.33
N ALA A 63 -3.59 -5.06 13.72
CA ALA A 63 -4.44 -6.22 13.98
C ALA A 63 -5.07 -6.69 12.66
N ILE A 64 -4.67 -7.89 12.23
CA ILE A 64 -5.03 -8.51 10.96
C ILE A 64 -6.06 -9.62 11.23
N PRO A 65 -7.24 -9.60 10.59
CA PRO A 65 -8.22 -10.67 10.67
C PRO A 65 -7.62 -11.99 10.17
N VAL A 66 -7.91 -13.07 10.88
CA VAL A 66 -7.53 -14.43 10.44
C VAL A 66 -8.40 -14.91 9.28
N PHE A 67 -9.67 -14.48 9.25
CA PHE A 67 -10.65 -14.87 8.23
C PHE A 67 -10.90 -13.70 7.29
N ILE A 68 -10.43 -13.83 6.06
CA ILE A 68 -10.40 -12.75 5.07
C ILE A 68 -11.20 -13.17 3.84
N ASP A 69 -11.97 -12.24 3.30
CA ASP A 69 -12.66 -12.36 2.02
C ASP A 69 -11.94 -11.47 0.98
N PHE A 70 -11.14 -12.10 0.12
CA PHE A 70 -10.37 -11.45 -0.94
C PHE A 70 -11.23 -11.33 -2.20
N ASN A 71 -11.98 -10.23 -2.35
CA ASN A 71 -12.84 -10.00 -3.52
C ASN A 71 -13.84 -11.15 -3.81
N GLY A 72 -14.39 -11.79 -2.78
CA GLY A 72 -15.30 -12.94 -2.88
C GLY A 72 -14.61 -14.29 -2.61
N ASP A 73 -13.27 -14.33 -2.54
CA ASP A 73 -12.48 -15.51 -2.21
C ASP A 73 -12.21 -15.59 -0.70
N ARG A 74 -13.03 -16.37 0.01
CA ARG A 74 -12.96 -16.53 1.47
C ARG A 74 -11.85 -17.49 1.88
N ARG A 75 -10.83 -16.97 2.56
CA ARG A 75 -9.68 -17.74 3.03
C ARG A 75 -9.28 -17.42 4.46
N ARG A 76 -8.88 -18.47 5.18
CA ARG A 76 -8.34 -18.39 6.53
C ARG A 76 -6.82 -18.37 6.48
N MET A 77 -6.19 -17.50 7.25
CA MET A 77 -4.74 -17.53 7.46
C MET A 77 -4.33 -18.88 8.07
N ASP A 78 -3.39 -19.54 7.41
CA ASP A 78 -2.97 -20.88 7.79
C ASP A 78 -2.24 -20.91 9.14
N GLN A 79 -2.53 -21.95 9.93
CA GLN A 79 -2.09 -22.04 11.32
C GLN A 79 -0.58 -22.30 11.42
N ASP A 80 -0.01 -23.07 10.49
CA ASP A 80 1.43 -23.32 10.49
C ASP A 80 2.20 -22.03 10.19
N TRP A 81 1.67 -21.16 9.33
CA TRP A 81 2.26 -19.84 9.07
C TRP A 81 2.23 -18.92 10.29
N ILE A 82 1.13 -18.92 11.05
CA ILE A 82 1.02 -18.18 12.31
C ILE A 82 2.02 -18.73 13.34
N ASN A 83 2.06 -20.04 13.55
CA ASN A 83 3.00 -20.72 14.47
C ASN A 83 4.45 -20.33 14.22
N GLN A 84 4.82 -20.22 12.96
CA GLN A 84 6.17 -19.86 12.54
C GLN A 84 6.45 -18.38 12.75
N ALA A 85 5.45 -17.53 12.54
CA ALA A 85 5.58 -16.10 12.78
C ALA A 85 5.63 -15.72 14.27
N LEU A 86 5.26 -16.65 15.15
CA LEU A 86 5.46 -16.58 16.60
C LEU A 86 6.82 -17.12 17.07
N ALA A 87 7.61 -17.73 16.17
CA ALA A 87 8.95 -18.20 16.50
C ALA A 87 9.97 -17.06 16.50
N GLU A 88 10.99 -17.15 17.33
CA GLU A 88 12.01 -16.10 17.46
C GLU A 88 12.92 -15.96 16.21
N PRO A 89 13.15 -14.73 15.69
CA PRO A 89 12.59 -13.46 16.16
C PRO A 89 11.11 -13.29 15.76
N SER A 90 10.24 -13.08 16.75
CA SER A 90 8.78 -13.06 16.53
C SER A 90 8.37 -11.90 15.64
N PHE A 91 7.56 -12.18 14.62
CA PHE A 91 6.94 -11.16 13.75
C PHE A 91 5.51 -10.83 14.20
N LEU A 92 4.84 -11.76 14.87
CA LEU A 92 3.51 -11.56 15.44
C LEU A 92 3.58 -11.46 16.97
N SER A 93 2.66 -10.71 17.55
CA SER A 93 2.35 -10.83 18.98
C SER A 93 1.63 -12.16 19.23
N ALA A 94 1.76 -12.70 20.45
CA ALA A 94 0.97 -13.87 20.86
C ALA A 94 -0.53 -13.57 20.64
N PRO A 95 -1.25 -14.35 19.83
CA PRO A 95 -2.67 -14.10 19.59
C PRO A 95 -3.50 -14.46 20.82
N GLU A 96 -4.64 -13.82 20.96
CA GLU A 96 -5.64 -14.12 21.99
C GLU A 96 -6.91 -14.62 21.33
N ASN A 97 -7.69 -15.42 22.06
CA ASN A 97 -9.02 -15.81 21.60
C ASN A 97 -9.97 -14.61 21.64
N GLY A 98 -10.80 -14.47 20.62
CA GLY A 98 -11.96 -13.58 20.63
C GLY A 98 -13.09 -14.11 21.53
N PRO A 99 -14.25 -13.41 21.56
CA PRO A 99 -15.39 -13.76 22.42
C PRO A 99 -15.90 -15.19 22.24
N ASP A 100 -15.76 -15.75 21.04
CA ASP A 100 -16.23 -17.09 20.69
C ASP A 100 -15.20 -18.21 20.94
N GLY A 101 -14.09 -17.91 21.62
CA GLY A 101 -13.10 -18.92 22.04
C GLY A 101 -12.10 -19.35 20.98
N TYR A 102 -12.00 -18.63 19.84
CA TYR A 102 -11.00 -18.86 18.81
C TYR A 102 -10.28 -17.59 18.40
N VAL A 103 -9.12 -17.72 17.75
CA VAL A 103 -8.33 -16.57 17.28
C VAL A 103 -9.05 -15.89 16.11
N THR A 104 -9.49 -14.65 16.31
CA THR A 104 -10.12 -13.84 15.26
C THR A 104 -9.11 -12.94 14.55
N HIS A 105 -8.05 -12.52 15.24
CA HIS A 105 -7.03 -11.61 14.74
C HIS A 105 -5.63 -12.06 15.17
N VAL A 106 -4.65 -11.76 14.33
CA VAL A 106 -3.24 -11.76 14.69
C VAL A 106 -2.71 -10.34 14.60
N SER A 107 -1.82 -9.96 15.52
CA SER A 107 -1.26 -8.60 15.52
C SER A 107 0.21 -8.65 15.15
N ILE A 108 0.65 -7.78 14.25
CA ILE A 108 2.09 -7.60 13.99
C ILE A 108 2.75 -7.18 15.30
N ALA A 109 3.83 -7.87 15.68
CA ALA A 109 4.56 -7.56 16.91
C ALA A 109 5.05 -6.11 16.85
N PRO A 110 4.79 -5.29 17.88
CA PRO A 110 5.42 -3.99 17.97
C PRO A 110 6.92 -4.21 17.96
N LYS A 111 7.59 -3.66 16.95
CA LYS A 111 9.04 -3.76 16.79
C LYS A 111 9.65 -3.35 18.13
N ALA A 112 10.35 -4.27 18.80
CA ALA A 112 10.93 -4.03 20.12
C ALA A 112 11.52 -2.62 20.15
N THR A 113 10.89 -1.73 20.93
CA THR A 113 11.31 -0.34 21.01
C THR A 113 12.76 -0.38 21.49
N PRO A 114 13.74 0.10 20.71
CA PRO A 114 15.04 0.34 21.28
C PRO A 114 14.80 1.38 22.37
N THR A 115 15.10 1.07 23.62
CA THR A 115 15.26 2.04 24.70
C THR A 115 16.47 2.93 24.37
N ALA A 116 16.26 3.85 23.44
CA ALA A 116 17.07 4.99 23.04
C ALA A 116 16.28 5.72 21.91
N PRO A 117 16.35 7.05 21.78
CA PRO A 117 15.80 7.71 20.60
C PRO A 117 16.54 7.18 19.36
N ALA A 118 15.91 6.25 18.65
CA ALA A 118 16.45 5.74 17.40
C ALA A 118 16.59 6.90 16.44
N ALA A 119 17.77 7.03 15.83
CA ALA A 119 17.99 7.97 14.74
C ALA A 119 16.83 7.86 13.73
N PRO A 120 16.32 8.99 13.18
CA PRO A 120 15.20 8.96 12.25
C PRO A 120 15.43 7.94 11.13
N ASN A 121 14.52 6.96 10.97
CA ASN A 121 14.58 6.06 9.82
C ASN A 121 14.49 6.92 8.54
N ASP A 122 15.40 6.72 7.57
CA ASP A 122 15.54 7.59 6.39
C ASP A 122 14.21 7.79 5.64
N MET A 123 13.35 6.76 5.61
CA MET A 123 12.01 6.86 5.02
C MET A 123 11.05 7.74 5.81
N THR A 124 11.05 7.67 7.15
CA THR A 124 10.22 8.57 7.97
C THR A 124 10.63 10.01 7.75
N THR A 125 11.94 10.29 7.69
CA THR A 125 12.48 11.62 7.39
C THR A 125 12.06 12.09 5.99
N LEU A 126 12.16 11.22 4.99
CA LEU A 126 11.69 11.54 3.64
C LEU A 126 10.20 11.87 3.61
N TRP A 127 9.36 11.07 4.26
CA TRP A 127 7.91 11.32 4.30
C TRP A 127 7.57 12.63 5.01
N LYS A 128 8.22 12.93 6.14
CA LYS A 128 8.02 14.20 6.86
C LYS A 128 8.38 15.39 5.96
N ARG A 129 9.51 15.32 5.27
CA ARG A 129 9.94 16.35 4.32
C ARG A 129 8.94 16.51 3.16
N ILE A 130 8.48 15.42 2.56
CA ILE A 130 7.44 15.46 1.50
C ILE A 130 6.18 16.15 2.04
N TYR A 131 5.73 15.77 3.24
CA TYR A 131 4.57 16.35 3.90
C TYR A 131 4.72 17.85 4.14
N GLU A 132 5.86 18.28 4.70
CA GLU A 132 6.14 19.69 4.99
C GLU A 132 6.20 20.52 3.70
N THR A 133 6.91 20.04 2.67
CA THR A 133 6.99 20.72 1.37
C THR A 133 5.62 20.78 0.70
N ALA A 134 4.87 19.68 0.63
CA ALA A 134 3.54 19.64 0.03
C ALA A 134 2.58 20.59 0.77
N SER A 135 2.53 20.53 2.10
CA SER A 135 1.63 21.38 2.90
C SER A 135 1.92 22.87 2.76
N LYS A 136 3.19 23.24 2.51
CA LYS A 136 3.63 24.63 2.37
C LYS A 136 3.47 25.16 0.95
N GLU A 137 3.87 24.37 -0.05
CA GLU A 137 4.04 24.83 -1.43
C GLU A 137 2.91 24.36 -2.37
N HIS A 138 2.19 23.30 -2.00
CA HIS A 138 1.15 22.66 -2.80
C HIS A 138 -0.07 22.25 -1.94
N PRO A 139 -0.77 23.20 -1.31
CA PRO A 139 -1.86 22.89 -0.37
C PRO A 139 -3.02 22.10 -1.00
N GLU A 140 -3.17 22.12 -2.32
CA GLU A 140 -4.11 21.29 -3.07
C GLU A 140 -3.78 19.79 -2.99
N LEU A 141 -2.52 19.42 -2.73
CA LEU A 141 -2.05 18.05 -2.55
C LEU A 141 -2.18 17.60 -1.10
N ALA A 142 -3.36 17.80 -0.51
CA ALA A 142 -3.60 17.52 0.89
C ALA A 142 -3.21 16.07 1.26
N MET A 143 -2.49 15.91 2.37
CA MET A 143 -2.05 14.61 2.85
C MET A 143 -2.06 14.55 4.37
N LYS A 144 -2.18 13.34 4.93
CA LYS A 144 -2.11 13.17 6.39
C LYS A 144 -0.66 13.30 6.87
N PRO A 145 -0.41 13.89 8.05
CA PRO A 145 0.90 13.86 8.69
C PRO A 145 1.43 12.42 8.78
N PRO A 146 2.67 12.15 8.36
CA PRO A 146 3.21 10.80 8.37
C PRO A 146 3.60 10.37 9.80
N GLY A 147 3.16 9.18 10.20
CA GLY A 147 3.74 8.44 11.32
C GLY A 147 5.08 7.78 10.97
N SER A 148 5.49 6.81 11.78
CA SER A 148 6.67 5.98 11.49
C SER A 148 6.51 5.21 10.18
N LYS A 149 7.52 5.28 9.30
CA LYS A 149 7.52 4.60 8.01
C LYS A 149 8.61 3.54 7.96
N GLY A 150 8.28 2.39 7.38
CA GLY A 150 9.23 1.31 7.11
C GLY A 150 10.00 1.54 5.80
N PRO A 151 11.09 0.79 5.56
CA PRO A 151 11.89 0.92 4.34
C PRO A 151 11.10 0.63 3.05
N GLY A 152 10.01 -0.15 3.12
CA GLY A 152 9.12 -0.43 1.99
C GLY A 152 8.07 0.64 1.67
N SER A 153 7.96 1.71 2.47
CA SER A 153 6.94 2.76 2.31
C SER A 153 7.25 3.72 1.15
N THR A 154 7.31 3.23 -0.08
CA THR A 154 7.75 4.01 -1.26
C THR A 154 6.60 4.61 -2.06
N TRP A 155 5.36 4.50 -1.58
CA TRP A 155 4.17 4.96 -2.27
C TRP A 155 3.48 6.07 -1.48
N VAL A 156 3.50 7.29 -2.00
CA VAL A 156 2.83 8.45 -1.42
C VAL A 156 1.49 8.62 -2.12
N ILE A 157 0.41 8.84 -1.36
CA ILE A 157 -0.93 9.09 -1.91
C ILE A 157 -1.38 10.46 -1.43
N PHE A 158 -1.72 11.32 -2.37
CA PHE A 158 -2.30 12.64 -2.10
C PHE A 158 -3.82 12.54 -2.10
N LYS A 159 -4.42 13.10 -1.04
CA LYS A 159 -5.87 13.22 -0.85
C LYS A 159 -6.35 14.61 -1.25
N ALA A 160 -5.98 15.02 -2.46
CA ALA A 160 -6.48 16.25 -3.06
C ALA A 160 -8.02 16.21 -3.19
N ASP A 161 -8.64 17.35 -3.49
CA ASP A 161 -10.09 17.44 -3.74
C ASP A 161 -10.49 16.78 -5.08
N LEU A 162 -10.41 15.45 -5.07
CA LEU A 162 -10.71 14.55 -6.17
C LEU A 162 -11.94 13.72 -5.81
N PRO A 163 -12.80 13.38 -6.80
CA PRO A 163 -13.92 12.49 -6.54
C PRO A 163 -13.49 11.12 -5.99
N PRO A 164 -14.42 10.38 -5.37
CA PRO A 164 -14.17 9.02 -4.93
C PRO A 164 -13.55 8.19 -6.06
N LYS A 165 -12.61 7.30 -5.70
CA LYS A 165 -11.89 6.40 -6.63
C LYS A 165 -10.99 7.12 -7.64
N ILE A 166 -10.64 8.38 -7.40
CA ILE A 166 -9.60 9.09 -8.14
C ILE A 166 -8.53 9.56 -7.14
N THR A 167 -7.26 9.25 -7.41
CA THR A 167 -6.14 9.59 -6.51
C THR A 167 -4.94 10.06 -7.31
N ILE A 168 -4.14 10.95 -6.73
CA ILE A 168 -2.77 11.20 -7.24
C ILE A 168 -1.82 10.44 -6.35
N ASP A 169 -0.96 9.66 -6.97
CA ASP A 169 -0.09 8.74 -6.26
C ASP A 169 1.32 8.74 -6.84
N TRP A 170 2.29 8.91 -5.95
CA TRP A 170 3.70 8.95 -6.30
C TRP A 170 4.39 7.68 -5.87
N LYS A 171 4.81 6.90 -6.87
CA LYS A 171 5.54 5.65 -6.70
C LYS A 171 7.04 5.96 -6.78
N ILE A 172 7.66 6.30 -5.64
CA ILE A 172 9.07 6.74 -5.55
C ILE A 172 10.00 5.72 -6.23
N GLY A 173 9.80 4.43 -5.97
CA GLY A 173 10.62 3.36 -6.56
C GLY A 173 10.45 3.18 -8.07
N LYS A 174 9.34 3.66 -8.64
CA LYS A 174 9.08 3.62 -10.10
C LYS A 174 9.41 4.92 -10.81
N ALA A 175 9.87 5.95 -10.08
CA ALA A 175 10.18 7.26 -10.65
C ALA A 175 9.00 7.85 -11.44
N ALA A 176 7.78 7.72 -10.92
CA ALA A 176 6.57 8.15 -11.61
C ALA A 176 5.51 8.65 -10.63
N VAL A 177 4.77 9.67 -11.05
CA VAL A 177 3.55 10.16 -10.39
C VAL A 177 2.37 9.86 -11.31
N ASP A 178 1.36 9.21 -10.75
CA ASP A 178 0.18 8.77 -11.47
C ASP A 178 -1.04 9.55 -10.98
N LEU A 179 -1.92 9.92 -11.91
CA LEU A 179 -3.32 10.20 -11.61
C LEU A 179 -4.10 8.91 -11.91
N SER A 180 -4.50 8.21 -10.84
CA SER A 180 -5.13 6.90 -10.89
C SER A 180 -6.64 6.99 -10.81
N PHE A 181 -7.30 6.22 -11.67
CA PHE A 181 -8.74 6.07 -11.77
C PHE A 181 -9.10 4.62 -11.48
N TRP A 182 -9.54 4.37 -10.26
CA TRP A 182 -9.87 3.03 -9.76
C TRP A 182 -11.22 2.55 -10.31
N PRO A 183 -11.49 1.22 -10.34
CA PRO A 183 -12.75 0.68 -10.85
C PRO A 183 -13.99 1.34 -10.24
N GLY A 184 -14.82 1.92 -11.11
CA GLY A 184 -16.02 2.68 -10.74
C GLY A 184 -15.76 4.15 -10.36
N ALA A 185 -14.62 4.73 -10.75
CA ALA A 185 -14.43 6.17 -10.75
C ALA A 185 -15.48 6.85 -11.66
N PRO A 186 -15.97 8.05 -11.29
CA PRO A 186 -17.03 8.72 -12.04
C PRO A 186 -16.61 9.18 -13.44
N ALA A 187 -15.31 9.23 -13.70
CA ALA A 187 -14.76 9.57 -15.00
C ALA A 187 -13.46 8.78 -15.23
N MET A 188 -13.18 8.45 -16.49
CA MET A 188 -11.99 7.70 -16.92
C MET A 188 -11.30 8.43 -18.08
N PRO A 189 -9.96 8.39 -18.15
CA PRO A 189 -9.23 8.90 -19.30
C PRO A 189 -9.41 7.95 -20.49
N SER A 190 -9.52 8.52 -21.69
CA SER A 190 -9.42 7.77 -22.94
C SER A 190 -7.95 7.64 -23.36
N ALA A 191 -7.65 6.62 -24.19
CA ALA A 191 -6.28 6.37 -24.64
C ALA A 191 -5.72 7.49 -25.54
N ASP A 192 -6.61 8.28 -26.16
CA ASP A 192 -6.33 9.40 -27.06
C ASP A 192 -6.39 10.77 -26.38
N LEU A 193 -6.53 10.82 -25.05
CA LEU A 193 -6.55 12.07 -24.29
C LEU A 193 -5.28 12.89 -24.54
N ASP A 194 -5.43 14.17 -24.85
CA ASP A 194 -4.29 15.07 -25.04
C ASP A 194 -3.61 15.36 -23.69
N LEU A 195 -2.33 14.99 -23.59
CA LEU A 195 -1.49 15.20 -22.40
C LEU A 195 -0.44 16.30 -22.63
N SER A 196 -0.57 17.10 -23.68
CA SER A 196 0.39 18.16 -24.04
C SER A 196 0.67 19.13 -22.89
N ALA A 197 -0.35 19.49 -22.10
CA ALA A 197 -0.22 20.33 -20.92
C ALA A 197 0.70 19.73 -19.84
N LEU A 198 0.73 18.40 -19.71
CA LEU A 198 1.59 17.71 -18.73
C LEU A 198 3.03 17.54 -19.22
N ALA A 199 3.27 17.61 -20.53
CA ALA A 199 4.62 17.47 -21.09
C ALA A 199 5.55 18.62 -20.66
N GLN A 200 5.01 19.75 -20.21
CA GLN A 200 5.82 20.86 -19.67
C GLN A 200 6.39 20.54 -18.27
N ALA A 201 5.80 19.59 -17.55
CA ALA A 201 6.18 19.24 -16.19
C ALA A 201 7.27 18.15 -16.11
N THR A 202 7.67 17.56 -17.25
CA THR A 202 8.62 16.44 -17.27
C THR A 202 9.38 16.36 -18.59
N SER A 203 10.61 15.85 -18.54
CA SER A 203 11.44 15.60 -19.73
C SER A 203 10.99 14.37 -20.53
N THR A 204 10.11 13.53 -19.97
CA THR A 204 9.65 12.29 -20.59
C THR A 204 8.16 12.36 -20.89
N LYS A 205 7.72 11.85 -22.05
CA LYS A 205 6.33 11.95 -22.48
C LYS A 205 5.35 11.30 -21.47
N PRO A 206 4.35 12.05 -20.96
CA PRO A 206 3.24 11.47 -20.20
C PRO A 206 2.46 10.45 -21.02
N SER A 207 1.80 9.50 -20.35
CA SER A 207 1.03 8.46 -21.04
C SER A 207 -0.20 8.03 -20.25
N VAL A 208 -1.24 7.60 -20.98
CA VAL A 208 -2.38 6.87 -20.40
C VAL A 208 -2.06 5.39 -20.47
N GLN A 209 -2.19 4.69 -19.34
CA GLN A 209 -1.93 3.25 -19.24
C GLN A 209 -3.02 2.56 -18.45
N THR A 210 -3.14 1.24 -18.62
CA THR A 210 -3.97 0.40 -17.76
C THR A 210 -3.06 -0.49 -16.92
N LEU A 211 -3.16 -0.39 -15.61
CA LEU A 211 -2.41 -1.19 -14.64
C LEU A 211 -3.39 -2.08 -13.87
N GLY A 212 -3.48 -3.34 -14.26
CA GLY A 212 -4.53 -4.23 -13.76
C GLY A 212 -5.90 -3.71 -14.18
N MET A 213 -6.76 -3.38 -13.22
CA MET A 213 -8.07 -2.77 -13.46
C MET A 213 -8.08 -1.23 -13.37
N THR A 214 -6.94 -0.60 -13.06
CA THR A 214 -6.84 0.85 -12.84
C THR A 214 -6.33 1.53 -14.10
N LYS A 215 -7.07 2.51 -14.64
CA LYS A 215 -6.55 3.42 -15.66
C LYS A 215 -5.72 4.50 -14.97
N VAL A 216 -4.56 4.82 -15.52
CA VAL A 216 -3.65 5.83 -14.94
C VAL A 216 -3.17 6.79 -16.01
N ILE A 217 -3.04 8.07 -15.66
CA ILE A 217 -2.21 9.01 -16.39
C ILE A 217 -0.87 9.07 -15.66
N THR A 218 0.17 8.53 -16.28
CA THR A 218 1.51 8.44 -15.71
C THR A 218 2.39 9.57 -16.23
N VAL A 219 2.98 10.31 -15.30
CA VAL A 219 3.98 11.34 -15.57
C VAL A 219 5.31 10.93 -14.92
N PRO A 220 6.35 10.64 -15.73
CA PRO A 220 7.66 10.27 -15.19
C PRO A 220 8.34 11.43 -14.46
N VAL A 221 9.09 11.11 -13.41
CA VAL A 221 9.92 12.05 -12.62
C VAL A 221 11.32 11.48 -12.45
N SER A 222 12.26 12.28 -11.96
CA SER A 222 13.62 11.82 -11.65
C SER A 222 13.62 10.62 -10.69
N ALA A 223 14.41 9.59 -11.03
CA ALA A 223 14.60 8.43 -10.17
C ALA A 223 15.28 8.81 -8.83
N PRO A 224 14.95 8.13 -7.72
CA PRO A 224 15.43 8.50 -6.38
C PRO A 224 16.94 8.37 -6.16
N GLY A 225 17.65 7.64 -7.02
CA GLY A 225 19.04 7.22 -6.80
C GLY A 225 19.11 5.76 -6.34
N PRO A 226 20.20 5.31 -5.71
CA PRO A 226 20.39 3.90 -5.35
C PRO A 226 19.43 3.41 -4.26
N THR A 227 18.87 4.30 -3.43
CA THR A 227 17.79 3.96 -2.50
C THR A 227 16.68 5.02 -2.52
N PRO A 228 15.40 4.62 -2.38
CA PRO A 228 14.26 5.55 -2.31
C PRO A 228 14.39 6.62 -1.23
N ALA A 229 15.01 6.29 -0.10
CA ALA A 229 15.13 7.18 1.05
C ALA A 229 16.12 8.34 0.82
N GLN A 230 17.06 8.18 -0.10
CA GLN A 230 18.07 9.19 -0.48
C GLN A 230 17.56 10.20 -1.51
N LEU A 231 16.24 10.24 -1.75
CA LEU A 231 15.65 11.23 -2.63
C LEU A 231 15.97 12.65 -2.15
N GLY A 232 16.70 13.40 -2.96
CA GLY A 232 17.11 14.78 -2.68
C GLY A 232 15.94 15.78 -2.75
N GLU A 233 16.11 16.95 -2.15
CA GLU A 233 15.09 18.00 -2.09
C GLU A 233 14.59 18.41 -3.48
N GLN A 234 15.49 18.59 -4.43
CA GLN A 234 15.13 18.98 -5.80
C GLN A 234 14.18 17.97 -6.46
N LYS A 235 14.40 16.67 -6.22
CA LYS A 235 13.56 15.60 -6.77
C LYS A 235 12.21 15.49 -6.05
N VAL A 236 12.18 15.81 -4.75
CA VAL A 236 10.91 15.97 -4.02
C VAL A 236 10.09 17.09 -4.62
N LYS A 237 10.71 18.26 -4.84
CA LYS A 237 10.05 19.41 -5.46
C LYS A 237 9.54 19.10 -6.86
N GLU A 238 10.36 18.47 -7.69
CA GLU A 238 9.95 18.01 -9.03
C GLU A 238 8.72 17.10 -8.97
N ALA A 239 8.71 16.09 -8.11
CA ALA A 239 7.58 15.18 -8.01
C ALA A 239 6.30 15.85 -7.49
N LEU A 240 6.43 16.79 -6.55
CA LEU A 240 5.28 17.58 -6.07
C LEU A 240 4.76 18.55 -7.13
N GLN A 241 5.63 19.15 -7.94
CA GLN A 241 5.23 19.97 -9.08
C GLN A 241 4.46 19.15 -10.12
N VAL A 242 4.92 17.94 -10.41
CA VAL A 242 4.20 17.01 -11.30
C VAL A 242 2.85 16.60 -10.71
N ALA A 243 2.80 16.26 -9.41
CA ALA A 243 1.54 15.94 -8.74
C ALA A 243 0.55 17.12 -8.79
N SER A 244 1.02 18.35 -8.58
CA SER A 244 0.21 19.57 -8.71
C SER A 244 -0.28 19.79 -10.14
N ALA A 245 0.58 19.54 -11.14
CA ALA A 245 0.21 19.62 -12.55
C ALA A 245 -0.87 18.60 -12.92
N LEU A 246 -0.78 17.36 -12.40
CA LEU A 246 -1.82 16.34 -12.57
C LEU A 246 -3.15 16.73 -11.93
N TYR A 247 -3.12 17.34 -10.74
CA TYR A 247 -4.33 17.86 -10.09
C TYR A 247 -4.99 18.95 -10.95
N LYS A 248 -4.21 19.94 -11.42
CA LYS A 248 -4.70 21.02 -12.28
C LYS A 248 -5.25 20.48 -13.60
N PHE A 249 -4.51 19.58 -14.23
CA PHE A 249 -4.93 18.90 -15.45
C PHE A 249 -6.28 18.21 -15.26
N TYR A 250 -6.47 17.48 -14.16
CA TYR A 250 -7.74 16.86 -13.84
C TYR A 250 -8.86 17.90 -13.73
N CYS A 251 -8.65 18.96 -12.94
CA CYS A 251 -9.63 20.02 -12.73
C CYS A 251 -10.05 20.71 -14.03
N GLU A 252 -9.10 21.00 -14.93
CA GLU A 252 -9.34 21.67 -16.22
C GLU A 252 -10.03 20.75 -17.23
N ASN A 253 -9.78 19.43 -17.16
CA ASN A 253 -10.28 18.46 -18.13
C ASN A 253 -11.44 17.61 -17.61
N ARG A 254 -12.04 17.93 -16.45
CA ARG A 254 -13.17 17.17 -15.86
C ARG A 254 -14.30 16.93 -16.85
N GLY A 255 -14.57 17.88 -17.75
CA GLY A 255 -15.65 17.79 -18.73
C GLY A 255 -15.37 16.89 -19.95
N ILE A 256 -14.10 16.53 -20.18
CA ILE A 256 -13.67 15.71 -21.34
C ILE A 256 -13.37 14.26 -20.90
N LEU A 257 -13.08 14.05 -19.62
CA LEU A 257 -13.01 12.71 -19.03
C LEU A 257 -14.38 12.04 -19.11
N LYS A 258 -14.42 10.85 -19.71
CA LYS A 258 -15.68 10.17 -20.03
C LYS A 258 -16.23 9.45 -18.81
N ILE A 259 -17.53 9.53 -18.60
CA ILE A 259 -18.24 8.60 -17.73
C ILE A 259 -18.26 7.27 -18.48
N ASP A 260 -17.51 6.27 -18.03
CA ASP A 260 -17.67 4.90 -18.53
C ASP A 260 -19.05 4.44 -18.06
N ARG A 261 -20.02 4.46 -18.97
CA ARG A 261 -21.30 3.76 -18.81
C ARG A 261 -21.09 2.33 -19.29
N GLU A 262 -20.39 1.54 -18.48
CA GLU A 262 -20.48 0.07 -18.56
C GLU A 262 -21.69 -0.42 -17.77
#